data_AF-A0A6A1VDH6-F1
#
_entry.id   AF-A0A6A1VDH6-F1
#
_cell.length_a   1.000
_cell.length_b   1.000
_cell.length_c   1.000
_cell.angle_alpha   90.00
_cell.angle_beta   90.00
_cell.angle_gamma   90.00
#
_symmetry.space_group_name_H-M   'P 1'
#
loop_
_entity.id
_entity.type
_entity.pdbx_description
1 polymer ?
#
loop_
_entity_poly.entity_id
_entity_poly.type
_entity_poly.pdbx_seq_one_letter_code
_entity_poly.pdbx_strand_id
1 'polypeptide(L)'
;MGSHKIQLSILFFTWASLACLCVSLSCEYSILDHDLANLPSEEVVVELFQQWMEKHKKVYKDADEVVKRFENFRNSLKYIIEKNAERTSPNGYCLGLNSFSDMSNEEFRQVYLMSEMKQPFNQECSSTLISKNVQDNLLSCDYAPSSLDWRTYGIVTDVKNQGQCGSCWAFSSTGAIEGINALQTGNLFNVSEQELVDCARRGEGCGGAFMTEAFLWVIDNGGIDT
;
A
#
# COMPACT_ATOMS: atom_id res chain seq x y z
N MET A 1 35.74 56.56 19.86
CA MET A 1 34.31 56.17 19.73
C MET A 1 34.00 55.73 18.30
N GLY A 2 34.64 54.65 17.82
CA GLY A 2 34.57 54.25 16.41
C GLY A 2 34.66 52.75 16.15
N SER A 3 34.41 51.90 17.15
CA SER A 3 34.54 50.44 17.01
C SER A 3 33.24 49.66 17.21
N HIS A 4 32.13 50.31 17.61
CA HIS A 4 30.85 49.65 17.85
C HIS A 4 29.85 49.75 16.68
N LYS A 5 30.17 50.50 15.62
CA LYS A 5 29.28 50.65 14.45
C LYS A 5 29.58 49.72 13.29
N ILE A 6 30.71 48.99 13.30
CA ILE A 6 31.10 48.05 12.23
C ILE A 6 30.70 46.61 12.57
N GLN A 7 30.49 46.29 13.85
CA GLN A 7 30.03 44.95 14.27
C GLN A 7 28.52 44.71 14.11
N LEU A 8 27.69 45.75 13.97
CA LEU A 8 26.25 45.59 13.75
C LEU A 8 25.86 45.43 12.26
N SER A 9 26.74 45.73 11.32
CA SER A 9 26.45 45.62 9.88
C SER A 9 26.84 44.27 9.27
N ILE A 10 27.57 43.43 10.01
CA ILE A 10 27.97 42.08 9.55
C ILE A 10 27.02 40.99 10.08
N LEU A 11 26.23 41.29 11.10
CA LEU A 11 25.23 40.37 11.67
C LEU A 11 23.86 40.40 10.99
N PHE A 12 23.65 41.31 10.03
CA PHE A 12 22.39 41.42 9.26
C PHE A 12 22.45 40.84 7.84
N PHE A 13 23.60 40.34 7.39
CA PHE A 13 23.75 39.75 6.04
C PHE A 13 24.13 38.26 6.02
N THR A 14 24.13 37.58 7.17
CA THR A 14 24.34 36.11 7.24
C THR A 14 23.10 35.34 7.72
N TRP A 15 21.95 36.01 7.86
CA TRP A 15 20.66 35.39 8.22
C TRP A 15 19.61 35.50 7.09
N ALA A 16 20.06 35.75 5.86
CA ALA A 16 19.22 35.70 4.65
C ALA A 16 19.63 34.53 3.72
N SER A 17 20.35 33.54 4.26
CA SER A 17 20.70 32.30 3.54
C SER A 17 20.31 31.03 4.28
N LEU A 18 19.43 31.12 5.29
CA LEU A 18 18.54 29.99 5.54
C LEU A 18 17.57 29.98 4.38
N ALA A 19 18.03 29.33 3.31
CA ALA A 19 17.21 28.89 2.20
C ALA A 19 15.85 28.45 2.74
N CYS A 20 14.80 28.78 1.99
CA CYS A 20 13.60 27.99 1.99
C CYS A 20 14.00 26.51 1.93
N LEU A 21 14.17 25.90 3.10
CA LEU A 21 13.85 24.51 3.32
C LEU A 21 12.33 24.49 3.16
N CYS A 22 11.90 24.55 1.91
CA CYS A 22 10.70 23.87 1.51
C CYS A 22 10.96 22.44 1.95
N VAL A 23 10.56 22.11 3.17
CA VAL A 23 10.35 20.74 3.58
C VAL A 23 9.12 20.30 2.79
N SER A 24 9.28 20.13 1.48
CA SER A 24 8.54 19.09 0.81
C SER A 24 9.01 17.85 1.56
N LEU A 25 8.13 17.24 2.36
CA LEU A 25 8.39 15.89 2.83
C LEU A 25 8.71 15.11 1.56
N SER A 26 9.98 14.77 1.38
CA SER A 26 10.40 13.80 0.38
C SER A 26 9.50 12.60 0.64
N CYS A 27 8.68 12.27 -0.35
CA CYS A 27 7.79 11.11 -0.29
C CYS A 27 8.75 9.94 -0.04
N GLU A 28 8.85 9.41 1.18
CA GLU A 28 9.93 8.49 1.66
C GLU A 28 10.08 7.22 0.80
N TYR A 29 9.14 6.99 -0.11
CA TYR A 29 9.06 5.86 -1.03
C TYR A 29 9.39 6.21 -2.48
N SER A 30 9.61 7.49 -2.80
CA SER A 30 10.02 7.93 -4.13
C SER A 30 11.53 7.74 -4.28
N ILE A 31 11.94 7.01 -5.33
CA ILE A 31 13.34 6.96 -5.79
C ILE A 31 13.84 8.36 -6.22
N LEU A 32 12.94 9.31 -6.38
CA LEU A 32 13.20 10.60 -6.99
C LEU A 32 13.49 11.61 -5.89
N ASP A 33 14.78 11.82 -5.62
CA ASP A 33 15.33 12.98 -4.89
C ASP A 33 15.41 14.23 -5.79
N HIS A 34 14.81 14.16 -6.99
CA HIS A 34 14.81 15.24 -7.95
C HIS A 34 13.45 15.93 -7.99
N ASP A 35 13.50 17.26 -7.91
CA ASP A 35 12.39 18.20 -8.07
C ASP A 35 11.78 18.07 -9.48
N LEU A 36 10.96 17.03 -9.69
CA LEU A 36 10.29 16.73 -10.96
C LEU A 36 9.02 17.57 -11.12
N ALA A 37 9.15 18.89 -10.98
CA ALA A 37 8.07 19.82 -11.29
C ALA A 37 7.67 19.78 -12.78
N ASN A 38 8.55 19.25 -13.65
CA ASN A 38 8.34 19.07 -15.09
C ASN A 38 8.80 17.70 -15.56
N LEU A 39 8.27 17.26 -16.72
CA LEU A 39 8.66 16.00 -17.35
C LEU A 39 10.14 16.05 -17.75
N PRO A 40 10.97 15.08 -17.31
CA PRO A 40 12.41 15.09 -17.57
C PRO A 40 12.72 14.81 -19.06
N SER A 41 13.96 15.12 -19.49
CA SER A 41 14.43 14.77 -20.83
C SER A 41 14.47 13.25 -21.03
N GLU A 42 14.40 12.78 -22.27
CA GLU A 42 14.43 11.35 -22.59
C GLU A 42 15.69 10.66 -22.02
N GLU A 43 16.86 11.31 -22.06
CA GLU A 43 18.10 10.80 -21.45
C GLU A 43 17.93 10.52 -19.95
N VAL A 44 17.31 11.45 -19.21
CA VAL A 44 17.03 11.29 -17.78
C VAL A 44 16.00 10.19 -17.52
N VAL A 45 14.97 10.05 -18.37
CA VAL A 45 13.98 8.97 -18.24
C VAL A 45 14.64 7.60 -18.40
N VAL A 46 15.58 7.46 -19.34
CA VAL A 46 16.36 6.23 -19.54
C VAL A 46 17.21 5.90 -18.32
N GLU A 47 17.94 6.87 -17.77
CA GLU A 47 18.74 6.67 -16.54
C GLU A 47 17.86 6.27 -15.35
N LEU A 48 16.72 6.95 -15.16
CA LEU A 48 15.77 6.62 -14.10
C LEU A 48 15.21 5.21 -14.24
N PHE A 49 14.91 4.78 -15.47
CA PHE A 49 14.42 3.42 -15.71
C PHE A 49 15.49 2.37 -15.34
N GLN A 50 16.76 2.60 -15.67
CA GLN A 50 17.86 1.70 -15.31
C GLN A 50 18.03 1.58 -13.80
N GLN A 51 18.04 2.69 -13.07
CA GLN A 51 18.12 2.69 -11.61
C GLN A 51 16.90 2.01 -10.96
N TRP A 52 15.70 2.28 -11.49
CA TRP A 52 14.48 1.66 -11.02
C TRP A 52 14.49 0.14 -11.26
N MET A 53 14.96 -0.33 -12.42
CA MET A 53 15.09 -1.76 -12.72
C MET A 53 16.03 -2.44 -11.73
N GLU A 54 17.17 -1.82 -11.43
CA GLU A 54 18.14 -2.34 -10.46
C GLU A 54 17.52 -2.43 -9.06
N LYS A 55 16.88 -1.35 -8.58
CA LYS A 55 16.24 -1.30 -7.26
C LYS A 55 15.15 -2.36 -7.11
N HIS A 56 14.35 -2.57 -8.16
CA HIS A 56 13.23 -3.52 -8.14
C HIS A 56 13.60 -4.90 -8.70
N LYS A 57 14.89 -5.14 -8.98
CA LYS A 57 15.43 -6.41 -9.49
C LYS A 57 14.69 -6.93 -10.72
N LYS A 58 14.38 -6.02 -11.65
CA LYS A 58 13.62 -6.32 -12.86
C LYS A 58 14.52 -6.94 -13.91
N VAL A 59 14.06 -8.05 -14.47
CA VAL A 59 14.72 -8.77 -15.57
C VAL A 59 13.66 -9.09 -16.61
N TYR A 60 13.95 -8.81 -17.88
CA TYR A 60 13.03 -9.00 -19.00
C TYR A 60 13.58 -10.02 -19.98
N LYS A 61 12.68 -10.70 -20.69
CA LYS A 61 13.03 -11.86 -21.53
C LYS A 61 13.78 -11.49 -22.81
N ASP A 62 13.44 -10.35 -23.41
CA ASP A 62 13.94 -9.89 -24.70
C ASP A 62 13.83 -8.36 -24.86
N ALA A 63 14.41 -7.84 -25.94
CA ALA A 63 14.43 -6.41 -26.23
C ALA A 63 13.03 -5.83 -26.46
N ASP A 64 12.11 -6.60 -27.04
CA ASP A 64 10.73 -6.16 -27.26
C ASP A 64 10.00 -5.93 -25.92
N GLU A 65 10.22 -6.82 -24.94
CA GLU A 65 9.72 -6.60 -23.58
C GLU A 65 10.37 -5.38 -22.93
N VAL A 66 11.69 -5.19 -23.05
CA VAL A 66 12.37 -4.00 -22.53
C VAL A 66 11.72 -2.71 -23.08
N VAL A 67 11.46 -2.65 -24.38
CA VAL A 67 10.80 -1.50 -25.02
C VAL A 67 9.39 -1.29 -24.47
N LYS A 68 8.58 -2.35 -24.38
CA LYS A 68 7.23 -2.28 -23.81
C LYS A 68 7.24 -1.78 -22.36
N ARG A 69 8.16 -2.30 -21.54
CA ARG A 69 8.29 -1.98 -20.11
C ARG A 69 8.76 -0.55 -19.90
N PHE A 70 9.70 -0.09 -20.72
CA PHE A 70 10.16 1.29 -20.72
C PHE A 70 9.03 2.27 -21.09
N GLU A 71 8.23 1.95 -22.10
CA GLU A 71 7.06 2.77 -22.49
C GLU A 71 6.02 2.87 -21.36
N ASN A 72 5.71 1.76 -20.69
CA ASN A 72 4.84 1.77 -19.51
C ASN A 72 5.45 2.62 -18.38
N PHE A 73 6.74 2.45 -18.09
CA PHE A 73 7.45 3.23 -17.08
C PHE A 73 7.40 4.72 -17.34
N ARG A 74 7.65 5.15 -18.58
CA ARG A 74 7.53 6.55 -18.99
C ARG A 74 6.13 7.09 -18.76
N ASN A 75 5.09 6.31 -19.12
CA ASN A 75 3.70 6.70 -18.90
C ASN A 75 3.36 6.81 -17.40
N SER A 76 3.84 5.88 -16.57
CA SER A 76 3.67 5.94 -15.12
C SER A 76 4.38 7.15 -14.51
N LEU A 77 5.62 7.44 -14.93
CA LEU A 77 6.37 8.62 -14.48
C LEU A 77 5.64 9.91 -14.83
N LYS A 78 5.16 10.03 -16.07
CA LYS A 78 4.35 11.17 -16.51
C LYS A 78 3.11 11.35 -15.64
N TYR A 79 2.35 10.28 -15.43
CA TYR A 79 1.14 10.30 -14.60
C TYR A 79 1.43 10.72 -13.15
N ILE A 80 2.53 10.23 -12.56
CA ILE A 80 2.98 10.59 -11.21
C ILE A 80 3.27 12.09 -11.13
N ILE A 81 4.03 12.64 -12.07
CA ILE A 81 4.40 14.06 -12.11
C ILE A 81 3.13 14.93 -12.20
N GLU A 82 2.26 14.63 -13.16
CA GLU A 82 1.03 15.39 -13.38
C GLU A 82 0.12 15.35 -12.14
N LYS A 83 -0.10 14.17 -11.54
CA LYS A 83 -0.96 14.03 -10.36
C LYS A 83 -0.38 14.65 -9.11
N ASN A 84 0.93 14.59 -8.93
CA ASN A 84 1.58 15.22 -7.79
C ASN A 84 1.57 16.75 -7.90
N ALA A 85 1.61 17.31 -9.12
CA ALA A 85 1.48 18.75 -9.36
C ALA A 85 0.06 19.29 -9.06
N GLU A 86 -0.98 18.44 -9.15
CA GLU A 86 -2.36 18.78 -8.79
C GLU A 86 -2.63 18.81 -7.26
N ARG A 87 -1.64 18.47 -6.42
CA ARG A 87 -1.83 18.39 -4.97
C ARG A 87 -2.11 19.77 -4.36
N THR A 88 -3.23 19.86 -3.64
CA THR A 88 -3.68 21.09 -2.96
C THR A 88 -3.37 21.13 -1.47
N SER A 89 -2.98 20.00 -0.88
CA SER A 89 -2.66 19.88 0.54
C SER A 89 -1.31 19.18 0.73
N PRO A 90 -0.40 19.73 1.55
CA PRO A 90 0.85 19.06 1.93
C PRO A 90 0.61 17.68 2.57
N ASN A 91 -0.54 17.50 3.24
CA ASN A 91 -0.96 16.26 3.89
C ASN A 91 -1.81 15.36 2.97
N GLY A 92 -2.02 15.75 1.71
CA GLY A 92 -2.69 14.90 0.72
C GLY A 92 -1.76 13.80 0.20
N TYR A 93 -2.33 12.79 -0.47
CA TYR A 93 -1.55 11.67 -1.02
C TYR A 93 -0.53 12.14 -2.08
N CYS A 94 0.61 11.45 -2.16
CA CYS A 94 1.57 11.52 -3.27
C CYS A 94 1.59 10.16 -3.99
N LEU A 95 1.85 10.19 -5.29
CA LEU A 95 2.23 9.01 -6.07
C LEU A 95 3.75 8.92 -6.17
N GLY A 96 4.27 7.72 -6.40
CA GLY A 96 5.70 7.47 -6.58
C GLY A 96 5.95 6.25 -7.45
N LEU A 97 7.17 6.14 -7.96
CA LEU A 97 7.60 4.96 -8.72
C LEU A 97 7.75 3.78 -7.77
N ASN A 98 7.01 2.71 -8.04
CA ASN A 98 6.99 1.49 -7.22
C ASN A 98 7.25 0.26 -8.11
N SER A 99 7.16 -0.95 -7.53
CA SER A 99 7.46 -2.20 -8.24
C SER A 99 6.56 -2.48 -9.47
N PHE A 100 5.46 -1.73 -9.63
CA PHE A 100 4.48 -1.90 -10.71
C PHE A 100 4.59 -0.81 -11.79
N SER A 101 5.58 0.09 -11.71
CA SER A 101 5.69 1.21 -12.63
C SER A 101 5.98 0.82 -14.08
N ASP A 102 6.39 -0.42 -14.37
CA ASP A 102 6.57 -0.96 -15.74
C ASP A 102 5.32 -1.65 -16.31
N MET A 103 4.18 -1.56 -15.63
CA MET A 103 2.93 -2.19 -16.04
C MET A 103 1.91 -1.16 -16.48
N SER A 104 1.12 -1.51 -17.50
CA SER A 104 -0.09 -0.75 -17.78
C SER A 104 -1.13 -1.04 -16.70
N ASN A 105 -2.10 -0.12 -16.53
CA ASN A 105 -3.21 -0.36 -15.60
C ASN A 105 -4.02 -1.63 -15.96
N GLU A 106 -4.15 -1.94 -17.25
CA GLU A 106 -4.85 -3.16 -17.68
C GLU A 106 -4.07 -4.41 -17.26
N GLU A 107 -2.76 -4.42 -17.50
CA GLU A 107 -1.90 -5.53 -17.11
C GLU A 107 -1.88 -5.71 -15.59
N PHE A 108 -1.80 -4.61 -14.83
CA PHE A 108 -1.85 -4.65 -13.37
C PHE A 108 -3.16 -5.29 -12.87
N ARG A 109 -4.31 -4.89 -13.44
CA ARG A 109 -5.62 -5.44 -13.06
C ARG A 109 -5.69 -6.95 -13.33
N GLN A 110 -5.25 -7.39 -14.50
CA GLN A 110 -5.30 -8.80 -14.88
C GLN A 110 -4.41 -9.71 -14.02
N VAL A 111 -3.29 -9.19 -13.51
CA VAL A 111 -2.27 -9.98 -12.80
C VAL A 111 -2.47 -9.97 -11.29
N TYR A 112 -2.85 -8.83 -10.70
CA TYR A 112 -2.86 -8.66 -9.24
C TYR A 112 -4.25 -8.52 -8.62
N LEU A 113 -5.26 -8.16 -9.39
CA LEU A 113 -6.63 -8.10 -8.87
C LEU A 113 -7.32 -9.44 -9.07
N MET A 114 -8.30 -9.72 -8.22
CA MET A 114 -9.21 -10.84 -8.44
C MET A 114 -9.98 -10.62 -9.74
N SER A 115 -10.27 -11.70 -10.45
CA SER A 115 -11.25 -11.71 -11.54
C SER A 115 -12.56 -11.08 -11.07
N GLU A 116 -13.32 -10.45 -11.97
CA GLU A 116 -14.65 -9.91 -11.65
C GLU A 116 -15.53 -11.02 -11.06
N MET A 117 -15.60 -11.06 -9.73
CA MET A 117 -16.48 -11.98 -9.03
C MET A 117 -17.91 -11.53 -9.27
N LYS A 118 -18.72 -12.41 -9.85
CA LYS A 118 -20.17 -12.21 -9.87
C LYS A 118 -20.61 -12.13 -8.43
N GLN A 119 -21.00 -10.94 -7.98
CA GLN A 119 -21.58 -10.72 -6.67
C GLN A 119 -22.61 -11.83 -6.39
N PRO A 120 -22.45 -12.66 -5.35
CA PRO A 120 -23.60 -13.17 -4.67
C PRO A 120 -24.13 -12.00 -3.85
N PHE A 121 -24.78 -11.04 -4.52
CA PHE A 121 -25.59 -10.01 -3.84
C PHE A 121 -26.88 -10.65 -3.28
N ASN A 122 -26.74 -11.84 -2.70
CA ASN A 122 -27.70 -12.46 -1.82
C ASN A 122 -26.95 -12.70 -0.52
N GLN A 123 -26.44 -11.63 0.08
CA GLN A 123 -26.05 -11.71 1.48
C GLN A 123 -27.34 -11.65 2.30
N GLU A 124 -28.02 -12.79 2.33
CA GLU A 124 -28.27 -13.43 3.61
C GLU A 124 -26.94 -13.49 4.37
N CYS A 125 -26.48 -12.35 4.89
CA CYS A 125 -25.88 -12.33 6.21
C CYS A 125 -27.02 -12.85 7.06
N SER A 126 -27.13 -14.18 7.17
CA SER A 126 -28.11 -14.78 8.05
C SER A 126 -27.85 -14.10 9.37
N SER A 127 -28.82 -13.31 9.81
CA SER A 127 -28.86 -12.53 11.06
C SER A 127 -28.85 -13.46 12.29
N THR A 128 -28.36 -14.67 12.09
CA THR A 128 -28.35 -15.83 12.94
C THR A 128 -26.92 -16.16 13.40
N LEU A 129 -25.88 -15.56 12.79
CA LEU A 129 -24.50 -15.58 13.30
C LEU A 129 -24.10 -14.29 14.05
N ILE A 130 -24.75 -13.17 13.75
CA ILE A 130 -24.74 -12.02 14.66
C ILE A 130 -25.63 -12.40 15.83
N SER A 131 -25.02 -12.74 16.97
CA SER A 131 -25.77 -12.92 18.22
C SER A 131 -26.73 -11.76 18.39
N LYS A 132 -28.02 -12.03 18.65
CA LYS A 132 -29.02 -11.00 18.95
C LYS A 132 -28.57 -10.01 20.04
N ASN A 133 -27.59 -10.39 20.87
CA ASN A 133 -26.97 -9.54 21.89
C ASN A 133 -26.04 -8.42 21.34
N VAL A 134 -25.65 -8.46 20.06
CA VAL A 134 -24.88 -7.38 19.40
C VAL A 134 -25.80 -6.23 18.99
N GLN A 135 -27.06 -6.52 18.63
CA GLN A 135 -28.03 -5.49 18.27
C GLN A 135 -28.43 -4.64 19.49
N ASP A 136 -28.51 -5.25 20.67
CA ASP A 136 -28.88 -4.57 21.93
C ASP A 136 -27.71 -3.80 22.57
N ASN A 137 -26.47 -4.08 22.16
CA ASN A 137 -25.26 -3.36 22.54
C ASN A 137 -24.66 -2.64 21.32
N LEU A 138 -25.47 -1.86 20.60
CA LEU A 138 -24.94 -0.76 19.79
C LEU A 138 -24.27 0.24 20.76
N LEU A 139 -23.07 -0.11 21.18
CA LEU A 139 -22.20 0.68 22.02
C LEU A 139 -22.07 2.03 21.34
N SER A 140 -22.54 3.06 22.04
CA SER A 140 -22.34 4.42 21.60
C SER A 140 -20.86 4.62 21.28
N CYS A 141 -20.59 5.27 20.15
CA CYS A 141 -19.23 5.64 19.76
C CYS A 141 -18.63 6.73 20.66
N ASP A 142 -19.36 7.18 21.70
CA ASP A 142 -18.93 8.20 22.67
C ASP A 142 -17.57 7.89 23.31
N TYR A 143 -17.21 6.61 23.42
CA TYR A 143 -15.94 6.15 24.02
C TYR A 143 -14.90 5.68 23.01
N ALA A 144 -15.18 5.78 21.71
CA ALA A 144 -14.21 5.40 20.69
C ALA A 144 -13.04 6.41 20.70
N PRO A 145 -11.79 5.95 20.63
CA PRO A 145 -10.65 6.85 20.54
C PRO A 145 -10.68 7.61 19.21
N SER A 146 -10.15 8.84 19.21
CA SER A 146 -10.04 9.66 17.99
C SER A 146 -9.10 9.08 16.92
N SER A 147 -8.22 8.16 17.33
CA SER A 147 -7.35 7.39 16.44
C SER A 147 -7.00 6.05 17.09
N LEU A 148 -6.87 5.01 16.28
CA LEU A 148 -6.47 3.68 16.73
C LEU A 148 -5.55 3.06 15.67
N ASP A 149 -4.36 2.63 16.09
CA ASP A 149 -3.41 1.93 15.24
C ASP A 149 -3.00 0.61 15.89
N TRP A 150 -3.62 -0.49 15.46
CA TRP A 150 -3.35 -1.83 15.96
C TRP A 150 -1.89 -2.29 15.83
N ARG A 151 -1.11 -1.70 14.92
CA ARG A 151 0.33 -1.99 14.80
C ARG A 151 1.09 -1.60 16.06
N THR A 152 0.69 -0.50 16.70
CA THR A 152 1.30 -0.04 17.97
C THR A 152 1.04 -0.97 19.16
N TYR A 153 0.09 -1.90 19.02
CA TYR A 153 -0.24 -2.90 20.02
C TYR A 153 0.42 -4.26 19.74
N GLY A 154 1.20 -4.38 18.65
CA GLY A 154 1.87 -5.62 18.29
C GLY A 154 0.91 -6.73 17.87
N ILE A 155 -0.25 -6.39 17.29
CA ILE A 155 -1.27 -7.36 16.85
C ILE A 155 -1.45 -7.43 15.33
N VAL A 156 -0.48 -6.88 14.58
CA VAL A 156 -0.49 -6.86 13.11
C VAL A 156 0.84 -7.44 12.66
N THR A 157 0.79 -8.46 11.79
CA THR A 157 2.00 -9.07 11.22
C THR A 157 2.63 -8.17 10.15
N ASP A 158 3.84 -8.53 9.71
CA ASP A 158 4.51 -7.82 8.61
C ASP A 158 3.70 -7.89 7.30
N VAL A 159 3.83 -6.85 6.49
CA VAL A 159 3.20 -6.78 5.17
C VAL A 159 3.72 -7.91 4.29
N LYS A 160 2.80 -8.67 3.71
CA LYS A 160 3.09 -9.81 2.83
C LYS A 160 2.88 -9.45 1.35
N ASN A 161 3.21 -10.37 0.45
CA ASN A 161 3.07 -10.18 -1.00
C ASN A 161 2.32 -11.37 -1.62
N GLN A 162 1.14 -11.11 -2.18
CA GLN A 162 0.30 -12.12 -2.83
C GLN A 162 0.88 -12.68 -4.15
N GLY A 163 1.87 -11.98 -4.73
CA GLY A 163 2.41 -12.34 -6.04
C GLY A 163 1.37 -12.19 -7.16
N GLN A 164 1.50 -13.02 -8.20
CA GLN A 164 0.62 -13.00 -9.38
C GLN A 164 -0.57 -13.95 -9.20
N CYS A 165 -1.31 -13.76 -8.12
CA CYS A 165 -2.45 -14.60 -7.74
C CYS A 165 -3.54 -13.71 -7.14
N GLY A 166 -4.80 -13.90 -7.52
CA GLY A 166 -5.96 -13.19 -6.95
C GLY A 166 -6.34 -13.68 -5.55
N SER A 167 -5.35 -13.83 -4.66
CA SER A 167 -5.51 -14.36 -3.30
C SER A 167 -5.67 -13.29 -2.23
N CYS A 168 -5.89 -12.01 -2.59
CA CYS A 168 -6.04 -10.94 -1.59
C CYS A 168 -7.16 -11.20 -0.57
N TRP A 169 -8.17 -12.01 -0.93
CA TRP A 169 -9.19 -12.48 0.00
C TRP A 169 -8.60 -13.35 1.13
N ALA A 170 -7.63 -14.22 0.82
CA ALA A 170 -6.95 -15.05 1.79
C ALA A 170 -6.11 -14.18 2.74
N PHE A 171 -5.30 -13.26 2.20
CA PHE A 171 -4.51 -12.30 2.99
C PHE A 171 -5.40 -11.40 3.89
N SER A 172 -6.55 -10.97 3.39
CA SER A 172 -7.49 -10.19 4.19
C SER A 172 -8.08 -11.02 5.33
N SER A 173 -8.36 -12.30 5.10
CA SER A 173 -8.89 -13.19 6.13
C SER A 173 -7.85 -13.57 7.16
N THR A 174 -6.64 -13.95 6.73
CA THR A 174 -5.55 -14.29 7.64
C THR A 174 -5.19 -13.10 8.54
N GLY A 175 -5.00 -11.90 7.98
CA GLY A 175 -4.71 -10.70 8.80
C GLY A 175 -5.75 -10.41 9.89
N ALA A 176 -7.03 -10.67 9.62
CA ALA A 176 -8.09 -10.54 10.63
C ALA A 176 -8.01 -11.66 11.70
N ILE A 177 -7.75 -12.90 11.29
CA ILE A 177 -7.57 -14.06 12.18
C ILE A 177 -6.36 -13.87 13.10
N GLU A 178 -5.23 -13.42 12.55
CA GLU A 178 -4.00 -13.11 13.29
C GLU A 178 -4.27 -12.06 14.37
N GLY A 179 -4.95 -10.96 13.99
CA GLY A 179 -5.27 -9.87 14.90
C GLY A 179 -6.20 -10.30 16.05
N ILE A 180 -7.29 -11.03 15.75
CA ILE A 180 -8.18 -11.50 16.82
C ILE A 180 -7.52 -12.55 17.71
N ASN A 181 -6.67 -13.42 17.15
CA ASN A 181 -5.91 -14.38 17.95
C ASN A 181 -4.95 -13.67 18.92
N ALA A 182 -4.24 -12.65 18.45
CA ALA A 182 -3.35 -11.85 19.29
C ALA A 182 -4.11 -11.12 20.40
N LEU A 183 -5.32 -10.62 20.13
CA LEU A 183 -6.18 -10.01 21.14
C LEU A 183 -6.68 -11.00 22.21
N GLN A 184 -7.03 -12.22 21.80
CA GLN A 184 -7.58 -13.23 22.72
C GLN A 184 -6.50 -13.96 23.53
N THR A 185 -5.36 -14.24 22.90
CA THR A 185 -4.33 -15.12 23.48
C THR A 185 -3.08 -14.38 23.93
N GLY A 186 -2.89 -13.13 23.48
CA GLY A 186 -1.64 -12.38 23.65
C GLY A 186 -0.53 -12.81 22.68
N ASN A 187 -0.78 -13.76 21.78
CA ASN A 187 0.23 -14.27 20.85
C ASN A 187 -0.10 -13.91 19.39
N LEU A 188 0.83 -13.24 18.73
CA LEU A 188 0.76 -12.97 17.29
C LEU A 188 1.53 -14.04 16.54
N PHE A 189 0.86 -14.76 15.63
CA PHE A 189 1.47 -15.72 14.72
C PHE A 189 1.10 -15.37 13.29
N ASN A 190 1.95 -15.74 12.34
CA ASN A 190 1.57 -15.74 10.93
C ASN A 190 0.73 -17.00 10.68
N VAL A 191 -0.43 -16.84 10.04
CA VAL A 191 -1.26 -17.99 9.62
C VAL A 191 -1.21 -18.17 8.11
N SER A 192 -1.46 -19.38 7.63
CA SER A 192 -1.20 -19.78 6.26
C SER A 192 -2.26 -19.27 5.27
N GLU A 193 -1.94 -18.23 4.49
CA GLU A 193 -2.79 -17.85 3.35
C GLU A 193 -2.91 -18.98 2.33
N GLN A 194 -1.85 -19.78 2.16
CA GLN A 194 -1.81 -20.83 1.17
C GLN A 194 -2.78 -21.97 1.50
N GLU A 195 -3.00 -22.27 2.79
CA GLU A 195 -4.00 -23.26 3.19
C GLU A 195 -5.40 -22.81 2.77
N LEU A 196 -5.74 -21.52 2.92
CA LEU A 196 -7.01 -21.00 2.41
C LEU A 196 -7.08 -21.14 0.88
N VAL A 197 -6.02 -20.76 0.17
CA VAL A 197 -5.96 -20.85 -1.30
C VAL A 197 -6.17 -22.28 -1.79
N ASP A 198 -5.59 -23.28 -1.11
CA ASP A 198 -5.61 -24.68 -1.54
C ASP A 198 -6.85 -25.44 -1.04
N CYS A 199 -7.33 -25.14 0.16
CA CYS A 199 -8.28 -25.99 0.88
C CYS A 199 -9.67 -25.39 1.02
N ALA A 200 -9.83 -24.07 0.95
CA ALA A 200 -11.12 -23.43 1.12
C ALA A 200 -12.00 -23.62 -0.13
N ARG A 201 -12.66 -24.78 -0.22
CA ARG A 201 -13.45 -25.24 -1.38
C ARG A 201 -14.58 -24.31 -1.82
N ARG A 202 -14.96 -23.34 -0.99
CA ARG A 202 -15.95 -22.31 -1.35
C ARG A 202 -15.34 -21.18 -2.19
N GLY A 203 -14.02 -21.03 -2.17
CA GLY A 203 -13.28 -20.09 -3.00
C GLY A 203 -12.63 -20.73 -4.23
N GLU A 204 -12.23 -19.90 -5.19
CA GLU A 204 -11.54 -20.32 -6.42
C GLU A 204 -10.02 -20.14 -6.35
N GLY A 205 -9.43 -20.18 -5.14
CA GLY A 205 -7.99 -19.98 -4.94
C GLY A 205 -7.53 -18.63 -5.50
N CYS A 206 -6.68 -18.66 -6.53
CA CYS A 206 -6.23 -17.46 -7.25
C CYS A 206 -7.31 -16.82 -8.15
N GLY A 207 -8.42 -17.51 -8.43
CA GLY A 207 -9.58 -16.94 -9.13
C GLY A 207 -10.39 -15.97 -8.26
N GLY A 208 -10.20 -16.05 -6.94
CA GLY A 208 -10.83 -15.20 -5.96
C GLY A 208 -11.87 -15.91 -5.08
N ALA A 209 -12.15 -15.34 -3.91
CA ALA A 209 -13.23 -15.72 -3.01
C ALA A 209 -13.61 -14.54 -2.11
N PHE A 210 -14.60 -14.72 -1.23
CA PHE A 210 -14.92 -13.72 -0.20
C PHE A 210 -14.33 -14.11 1.16
N MET A 211 -13.93 -13.11 1.94
CA MET A 211 -13.37 -13.31 3.28
C MET A 211 -14.32 -14.07 4.22
N THR A 212 -15.64 -13.89 4.04
CA THR A 212 -16.67 -14.62 4.80
C THR A 212 -16.63 -16.12 4.54
N GLU A 213 -16.36 -16.53 3.30
CA GLU A 213 -16.24 -17.94 2.94
C GLU A 213 -15.00 -18.56 3.57
N ALA A 214 -13.89 -17.81 3.61
CA ALA A 214 -12.68 -18.19 4.32
C ALA A 214 -12.94 -18.39 5.82
N PHE A 215 -13.61 -17.43 6.47
CA PHE A 215 -13.94 -17.54 7.90
C PHE A 215 -14.83 -18.75 8.19
N LEU A 216 -15.87 -18.97 7.38
CA LEU A 216 -16.73 -20.15 7.51
C LEU A 216 -15.93 -21.44 7.31
N TRP A 217 -15.00 -21.46 6.36
CA TRP A 217 -14.14 -22.61 6.16
C TRP A 217 -13.22 -22.88 7.37
N VAL A 218 -12.59 -21.85 7.95
CA VAL A 218 -11.73 -22.01 9.15
C VAL A 218 -12.55 -22.55 10.34
N ILE A 219 -13.78 -22.06 10.52
CA ILE A 219 -14.71 -22.57 11.54
C ILE A 219 -15.04 -24.05 11.29
N ASP A 220 -15.41 -24.41 10.07
CA ASP A 220 -15.75 -25.79 9.69
C ASP A 220 -14.54 -26.74 9.78
N ASN A 221 -13.33 -26.24 9.47
CA ASN A 221 -12.07 -26.97 9.52
C ASN A 221 -11.55 -27.17 10.95
N GLY A 222 -12.04 -26.37 11.90
CA GLY A 222 -11.59 -26.38 13.30
C GLY A 222 -10.29 -25.62 13.54
N GLY A 223 -9.84 -24.80 12.59
CA GLY A 223 -8.60 -24.03 12.67
C GLY A 223 -7.99 -23.73 11.31
N ILE A 224 -6.82 -23.10 11.37
CA ILE A 224 -5.95 -22.78 10.23
C ILE A 224 -4.49 -22.99 10.69
N ASP A 225 -3.66 -23.52 9.80
CA ASP A 225 -2.25 -23.75 9.99
C ASP A 225 -1.43 -22.44 9.93
N THR A 226 -0.16 -22.54 10.32
CA THR A 226 0.83 -21.45 10.35
C THR A 226 1.96 -21.67 9.37
#